data_AF-A0A1V5TRT1-F1
#
_entry.id   AF-A0A1V5TRT1-F1
#
_cell.length_a   1.000
_cell.length_b   1.000
_cell.length_c   1.000
_cell.angle_alpha   90.00
_cell.angle_beta   90.00
_cell.angle_gamma   90.00
#
_symmetry.space_group_name_H-M   'P 1'
#
loop_
_entity.id
_entity.type
_entity.pdbx_description
1 polymer ?
#
loop_
_entity_poly.entity_id
_entity_poly.type
_entity_poly.pdbx_seq_one_letter_code
_entity_poly.pdbx_strand_id
1 'polypeptide(L)'
;MLLESIKTILLVITTLLILYSLLFKKRIPAEKVKFLASSLVITLVLLFIIVIKLHHYLRLDYRIPNTLTYFIVSIPFIFHLYKFKSELLKTNFILLLFSISFIALAVILDLLTDGKIISFSVSDLIEELLRIAGTGLWMLYYFNYTIKLRNFKNVSIK
;
A
#
# COMPACT_ATOMS: atom_id res chain seq x y z
N MET A 1 8.06 -12.81 -14.19
CA MET A 1 6.80 -13.56 -14.00
C MET A 1 6.56 -13.98 -12.54
N LEU A 2 7.39 -14.85 -11.92
CA LEU A 2 7.13 -15.30 -10.53
C LEU A 2 7.08 -14.14 -9.50
N LEU A 3 8.06 -13.24 -9.51
CA LEU A 3 8.13 -12.10 -8.58
C LEU A 3 6.94 -11.13 -8.74
N GLU A 4 6.49 -10.91 -9.98
CA GLU A 4 5.33 -10.07 -10.27
C GLU A 4 4.03 -10.68 -9.75
N SER A 5 3.90 -12.00 -9.81
CA SER A 5 2.76 -12.71 -9.22
C SER A 5 2.71 -12.56 -7.70
N ILE A 6 3.87 -12.60 -7.01
CA ILE A 6 3.93 -12.50 -5.54
C ILE A 6 3.35 -11.18 -5.04
N LYS A 7 3.86 -10.02 -5.51
CA LYS A 7 3.36 -8.70 -5.08
C LYS A 7 1.89 -8.50 -5.43
N THR A 8 1.44 -9.07 -6.56
CA THR A 8 0.03 -9.05 -6.97
C THR A 8 -0.85 -9.80 -6.00
N ILE A 9 -0.49 -11.05 -5.67
CA ILE A 9 -1.22 -11.89 -4.72
C ILE A 9 -1.30 -11.21 -3.35
N LEU A 10 -0.19 -10.64 -2.86
CA LEU A 10 -0.14 -9.93 -1.57
C LEU A 10 -1.12 -8.75 -1.52
N LEU A 11 -1.18 -7.93 -2.59
CA LEU A 11 -2.10 -6.79 -2.66
C LEU A 11 -3.57 -7.23 -2.83
N VAL A 12 -3.82 -8.30 -3.58
CA VAL A 12 -5.17 -8.87 -3.72
C VAL A 12 -5.66 -9.42 -2.37
N ILE A 13 -4.83 -10.19 -1.65
CA ILE A 13 -5.16 -10.66 -0.30
C ILE A 13 -5.45 -9.48 0.63
N THR A 14 -4.63 -8.43 0.59
CA THR A 14 -4.85 -7.23 1.41
C THR A 14 -6.18 -6.57 1.09
N THR A 15 -6.51 -6.43 -0.19
CA THR A 15 -7.79 -5.88 -0.65
C THR A 15 -8.96 -6.70 -0.12
N LEU A 16 -8.88 -8.03 -0.21
CA LEU A 16 -9.91 -8.93 0.32
C LEU A 16 -10.03 -8.84 1.85
N LEU A 17 -8.93 -8.70 2.59
CA LEU A 17 -8.95 -8.51 4.05
C LEU A 17 -9.66 -7.22 4.47
N ILE A 18 -9.40 -6.12 3.75
CA ILE A 18 -10.05 -4.82 4.00
C ILE A 18 -11.54 -4.90 3.65
N LEU A 19 -11.90 -5.46 2.49
CA LEU A 19 -13.29 -5.67 2.08
C LEU A 19 -14.04 -6.56 3.05
N TYR A 20 -13.43 -7.66 3.49
CA TYR A 20 -14.01 -8.55 4.49
C TYR A 20 -14.32 -7.79 5.79
N SER A 21 -13.37 -6.95 6.25
CA SER A 21 -13.55 -6.11 7.43
C SER A 21 -14.65 -5.06 7.26
N LEU A 22 -14.84 -4.50 6.07
CA LEU A 22 -15.89 -3.53 5.79
C LEU A 22 -17.28 -4.17 5.70
N LEU A 23 -17.41 -5.29 4.99
CA LEU A 23 -18.71 -5.88 4.63
C LEU A 23 -19.27 -6.80 5.71
N PHE A 24 -18.43 -7.58 6.39
CA PHE A 24 -18.90 -8.68 7.25
C PHE A 24 -18.79 -8.40 8.75
N LYS A 25 -18.11 -7.33 9.16
CA LYS A 25 -18.03 -6.95 10.57
C LYS A 25 -19.12 -5.96 10.95
N LYS A 26 -20.24 -6.51 11.41
CA LYS A 26 -21.32 -5.73 12.06
C LYS A 26 -20.76 -5.05 13.33
N ARG A 27 -21.08 -3.75 13.52
CA ARG A 27 -20.74 -2.91 14.69
C ARG A 27 -19.29 -2.39 14.79
N ILE A 28 -18.67 -2.04 13.66
CA ILE A 28 -17.43 -1.24 13.67
C ILE A 28 -17.79 0.25 13.90
N PRO A 29 -17.07 0.98 14.78
CA PRO A 29 -17.23 2.44 14.91
C PRO A 29 -17.04 3.16 13.57
N ALA A 30 -17.85 4.19 13.31
CA ALA A 30 -17.84 4.91 12.02
C ALA A 30 -16.43 5.43 11.62
N GLU A 31 -15.61 5.84 12.59
CA GLU A 31 -14.23 6.29 12.35
C GLU A 31 -13.36 5.18 11.75
N LYS A 32 -13.47 3.95 12.25
CA LYS A 32 -12.71 2.80 11.75
C LYS A 32 -13.20 2.34 10.38
N VAL A 33 -14.49 2.50 10.09
CA VAL A 33 -15.04 2.28 8.74
C VAL A 33 -14.45 3.27 7.75
N LYS A 34 -14.41 4.56 8.11
CA LYS A 34 -13.79 5.62 7.27
C LYS A 34 -12.31 5.34 7.05
N PHE A 35 -11.60 4.91 8.09
CA PHE A 35 -10.19 4.51 7.99
C PHE A 35 -10.02 3.35 7.00
N LEU A 36 -10.74 2.24 7.18
CA LEU A 36 -10.69 1.07 6.29
C LEU A 36 -11.06 1.41 4.85
N ALA A 37 -12.07 2.25 4.62
CA ALA A 37 -12.44 2.70 3.28
C ALA A 37 -11.32 3.51 2.62
N SER A 38 -10.68 4.41 3.36
CA SER A 38 -9.53 5.16 2.87
C SER A 38 -8.30 4.26 2.62
N SER A 39 -8.07 3.27 3.49
CA SER A 39 -7.06 2.23 3.31
C SER A 39 -7.29 1.37 2.06
N LEU A 40 -8.56 1.06 1.75
CA LEU A 40 -8.93 0.35 0.52
C LEU A 40 -8.55 1.18 -0.70
N VAL A 41 -8.89 2.48 -0.73
CA VAL A 41 -8.51 3.37 -1.83
C VAL A 41 -6.99 3.38 -2.03
N ILE A 42 -6.21 3.51 -0.97
CA ILE A 42 -4.74 3.45 -1.07
C ILE A 42 -4.26 2.10 -1.63
N THR A 43 -4.84 1.00 -1.16
CA THR A 43 -4.44 -0.34 -1.61
C THR A 43 -4.77 -0.54 -3.09
N LEU A 44 -5.88 0.01 -3.57
CA LEU A 44 -6.21 0.03 -5.00
C LEU A 44 -5.24 0.89 -5.80
N VAL A 45 -4.85 2.06 -5.28
CA VAL A 45 -3.80 2.90 -5.90
C VAL A 45 -2.46 2.15 -5.99
N LEU A 46 -2.09 1.40 -4.94
CA LEU A 46 -0.91 0.52 -4.98
C LEU A 46 -1.02 -0.55 -6.05
N LEU A 47 -2.18 -1.17 -6.24
CA LEU A 47 -2.42 -2.12 -7.34
C LEU A 47 -2.18 -1.47 -8.71
N PHE A 48 -2.72 -0.27 -8.95
CA PHE A 48 -2.49 0.44 -10.21
C PHE A 48 -1.01 0.75 -10.45
N ILE A 49 -0.27 1.15 -9.42
CA ILE A 49 1.10 1.60 -9.59
C ILE A 49 2.12 0.45 -9.59
N ILE A 50 1.94 -0.56 -8.74
CA ILE A 50 2.90 -1.66 -8.59
C ILE A 50 2.61 -2.82 -9.54
N VAL A 51 1.33 -3.15 -9.75
CA VAL A 51 0.94 -4.33 -10.55
C VAL A 51 0.67 -3.94 -11.99
N ILE A 52 -0.21 -2.96 -12.20
CA ILE A 52 -0.55 -2.50 -13.55
C ILE A 52 0.57 -1.63 -14.14
N LYS A 53 1.51 -1.17 -13.29
CA LYS A 53 2.61 -0.26 -13.67
C LYS A 53 2.08 0.95 -14.43
N LEU A 54 1.02 1.57 -13.91
CA LEU A 54 0.31 2.70 -14.54
C LEU A 54 1.26 3.82 -14.96
N HIS A 55 2.34 4.07 -14.21
CA HIS A 55 3.35 5.06 -14.55
C HIS A 55 4.05 4.76 -15.90
N HIS A 56 4.40 3.50 -16.19
CA HIS A 56 4.94 3.13 -17.50
C HIS A 56 3.91 3.32 -18.62
N TYR A 57 2.66 2.93 -18.39
CA TYR A 57 1.58 3.13 -19.36
C TYR A 57 1.38 4.61 -19.70
N LEU A 58 1.26 5.47 -18.68
CA LEU A 58 1.10 6.91 -18.85
C LEU A 58 2.32 7.57 -19.52
N ARG A 59 3.52 7.07 -19.22
CA ARG A 59 4.74 7.54 -19.87
C ARG A 59 4.81 7.18 -21.34
N LEU A 60 4.52 5.92 -21.69
CA LEU A 60 4.62 5.42 -23.06
C LEU A 60 3.54 6.03 -23.97
N ASP A 61 2.29 6.03 -23.52
CA ASP A 61 1.16 6.37 -24.39
C ASP A 61 0.79 7.87 -24.33
N TYR A 62 1.03 8.53 -23.18
CA TYR A 62 0.61 9.92 -22.94
C TYR A 62 1.80 10.86 -22.69
N ARG A 63 3.04 10.36 -22.72
CA ARG A 63 4.27 11.13 -22.46
C ARG A 63 4.28 11.83 -21.09
N ILE A 64 3.55 11.28 -20.12
CA ILE A 64 3.53 11.81 -18.75
C ILE A 64 4.76 11.29 -18.00
N PRO A 65 5.60 12.16 -17.41
CA PRO A 65 6.77 11.71 -16.66
C PRO A 65 6.41 10.83 -15.45
N ASN A 66 7.21 9.80 -15.18
CA ASN A 66 7.03 8.93 -14.00
C ASN A 66 7.02 9.74 -12.69
N THR A 67 7.88 10.76 -12.59
CA THR A 67 7.95 11.68 -11.44
C THR A 67 6.61 12.33 -11.13
N LEU A 68 5.91 12.83 -12.17
CA LEU A 68 4.60 13.45 -12.02
C LEU A 68 3.55 12.42 -11.58
N THR A 69 3.58 11.23 -12.17
CA THR A 69 2.64 10.15 -11.79
C THR A 69 2.80 9.76 -10.33
N TYR A 70 4.04 9.55 -9.86
CA TYR A 70 4.31 9.23 -8.45
C TYR A 70 3.95 10.38 -7.51
N PHE A 71 4.19 11.62 -7.92
CA PHE A 71 3.77 12.79 -7.14
C PHE A 71 2.26 12.82 -6.94
N ILE A 72 1.47 12.66 -8.02
CA ILE A 72 0.00 12.64 -7.95
C ILE A 72 -0.49 11.49 -7.07
N VAL A 73 0.11 10.30 -7.23
CA VAL A 73 -0.22 9.12 -6.43
C VAL A 73 0.11 9.29 -4.95
N SER A 74 1.10 10.09 -4.60
CA SER A 74 1.44 10.34 -3.19
C SER A 74 0.36 11.12 -2.44
N ILE A 75 -0.47 11.90 -3.14
CA ILE A 75 -1.52 12.75 -2.55
C ILE A 75 -2.52 11.94 -1.70
N PRO A 76 -3.17 10.87 -2.19
CA PRO A 76 -4.07 10.06 -1.36
C PRO A 76 -3.38 9.41 -0.16
N PHE A 77 -2.09 9.07 -0.26
CA PHE A 77 -1.32 8.55 0.90
C PHE A 77 -1.13 9.62 1.97
N ILE A 78 -0.64 10.81 1.57
CA ILE A 78 -0.43 11.92 2.50
C ILE A 78 -1.74 12.31 3.17
N PHE A 79 -2.82 12.42 2.39
CA PHE A 79 -4.15 12.70 2.92
C PHE A 79 -4.60 11.66 3.95
N HIS A 80 -4.44 10.37 3.67
CA HIS A 80 -4.78 9.30 4.60
C HIS A 80 -3.96 9.37 5.90
N LEU A 81 -2.65 9.52 5.79
CA LEU A 81 -1.75 9.62 6.94
C LEU A 81 -2.12 10.81 7.83
N TYR A 82 -2.39 11.97 7.22
CA TYR A 82 -2.79 13.16 7.94
C TYR A 82 -4.16 13.02 8.60
N LYS A 83 -5.17 12.56 7.83
CA LYS A 83 -6.56 12.48 8.28
C LYS A 83 -6.76 11.44 9.38
N PHE A 84 -6.06 10.31 9.30
CA PHE A 84 -6.23 9.19 10.22
C PHE A 84 -5.04 8.96 11.16
N LYS A 85 -4.20 9.99 11.37
CA LYS A 85 -3.01 9.91 12.24
C LYS A 85 -3.28 9.28 13.62
N SER A 86 -4.42 9.62 14.24
CA SER A 86 -4.78 9.13 15.57
C SER A 86 -5.12 7.65 15.58
N GLU A 87 -5.75 7.14 14.51
CA GLU A 87 -6.05 5.71 14.37
C GLU A 87 -4.77 4.96 14.02
N LEU A 88 -3.95 5.49 13.12
CA LEU A 88 -2.66 4.92 12.72
C LEU A 88 -1.74 4.68 13.92
N LEU A 89 -1.62 5.65 14.83
CA LEU A 89 -0.80 5.52 16.04
C LEU A 89 -1.31 4.45 17.02
N LYS A 90 -2.60 4.08 16.97
CA LYS A 90 -3.17 2.98 17.79
C LYS A 90 -2.94 1.60 17.16
N THR A 91 -2.50 1.54 15.91
CA THR A 91 -2.19 0.30 15.20
C THR A 91 -0.72 -0.08 15.33
N ASN A 92 -0.29 -1.14 14.65
CA ASN A 92 1.14 -1.47 14.57
C ASN A 92 1.84 -0.51 13.60
N PHE A 93 1.94 0.76 13.97
CA PHE A 93 2.43 1.86 13.13
C PHE A 93 3.83 1.61 12.57
N ILE A 94 4.72 0.98 13.36
CA ILE A 94 6.08 0.63 12.93
C ILE A 94 6.06 -0.27 11.68
N LEU A 95 5.13 -1.23 11.62
CA LEU A 95 5.02 -2.14 10.47
C LEU A 95 4.57 -1.41 9.20
N LEU A 96 3.64 -0.47 9.36
CA LEU A 96 3.19 0.41 8.28
C LEU A 96 4.33 1.33 7.79
N LEU A 97 5.10 1.89 8.73
CA LEU A 97 6.23 2.75 8.41
C LEU A 97 7.27 2.00 7.58
N PHE A 98 7.66 0.79 7.98
CA PHE A 98 8.57 -0.03 7.17
C PHE A 98 7.99 -0.36 5.80
N SER A 99 6.71 -0.73 5.74
CA SER A 99 6.03 -0.99 4.46
C SER A 99 6.13 0.20 3.49
N ILE A 100 5.80 1.40 3.98
CA ILE A 100 5.86 2.64 3.20
C ILE A 100 7.31 2.93 2.79
N SER A 101 8.28 2.79 3.69
CA SER A 101 9.69 3.02 3.40
C SER A 101 10.22 2.11 2.30
N PHE A 102 9.90 0.81 2.32
CA PHE A 102 10.30 -0.12 1.27
C PHE A 102 9.70 0.24 -0.09
N ILE A 103 8.41 0.59 -0.13
CA ILE A 103 7.74 1.02 -1.37
C ILE A 103 8.36 2.33 -1.89
N ALA A 104 8.60 3.30 -1.00
CA ALA A 104 9.21 4.58 -1.36
C ALA A 104 10.63 4.41 -1.90
N LEU A 105 11.44 3.54 -1.30
CA LEU A 105 12.77 3.21 -1.80
C LEU A 105 12.72 2.56 -3.18
N ALA A 106 11.76 1.69 -3.44
CA ALA A 106 11.57 1.11 -4.78
C ALA A 106 11.23 2.19 -5.81
N VAL A 107 10.35 3.14 -5.47
CA VAL A 107 9.99 4.27 -6.35
C VAL A 107 11.19 5.20 -6.59
N ILE A 108 11.98 5.49 -5.55
CA ILE A 108 13.19 6.30 -5.69
C ILE A 108 14.18 5.59 -6.62
N LEU A 109 14.36 4.28 -6.47
CA LEU A 109 15.25 3.51 -7.33
C LEU A 109 14.80 3.55 -8.79
N ASP A 110 13.51 3.30 -9.07
CA ASP A 110 12.89 3.39 -10.40
C ASP A 110 13.10 4.79 -11.02
N LEU A 111 12.94 5.86 -10.25
CA LEU A 111 13.14 7.23 -10.74
C LEU A 111 14.61 7.53 -11.04
N LEU A 112 15.54 7.03 -10.21
CA LEU A 112 16.98 7.25 -10.40
C LEU A 112 17.52 6.46 -11.60
N THR A 113 17.01 5.25 -11.83
CA THR A 113 17.35 4.43 -13.00
C THR A 113 16.75 5.00 -14.27
N ASP A 114 15.49 5.43 -14.25
CA ASP A 114 14.83 6.06 -15.40
C ASP A 114 15.50 7.39 -15.79
N GLY A 115 15.90 8.17 -14.79
CA GLY A 115 16.68 9.40 -14.97
C GLY A 115 18.13 9.18 -15.40
N LYS A 116 18.57 7.91 -15.53
CA LYS A 116 19.97 7.51 -15.82
C LYS A 116 21.00 8.09 -14.85
N ILE A 117 20.58 8.43 -13.63
CA ILE A 117 21.47 8.92 -12.57
C ILE A 117 22.28 7.75 -12.00
N ILE A 118 21.65 6.57 -11.95
CA ILE A 118 22.25 5.33 -11.46
C ILE A 118 21.99 4.23 -12.49
N SER A 119 22.99 3.40 -12.79
CA SER A 119 22.81 2.19 -13.59
C SER A 119 23.55 1.02 -12.97
N PHE A 120 22.80 0.07 -12.42
CA PHE A 120 23.34 -1.22 -11.96
C PHE A 120 22.57 -2.35 -12.65
N SER A 121 23.27 -3.42 -13.03
CA SER A 121 22.68 -4.59 -13.71
C SER A 121 21.60 -5.32 -12.90
N VAL A 122 21.52 -5.06 -11.60
CA VAL A 122 20.61 -5.72 -10.64
C VAL A 122 19.52 -4.76 -10.13
N SER A 123 19.43 -3.54 -10.66
CA SER A 123 18.50 -2.51 -10.18
C SER A 123 17.03 -2.95 -10.23
N ASP A 124 16.59 -3.52 -11.35
CA ASP A 124 15.23 -4.06 -11.51
C ASP A 124 14.90 -5.14 -10.47
N LEU A 125 15.86 -6.02 -10.17
CA LEU A 125 15.65 -7.07 -9.17
C LEU A 125 15.51 -6.49 -7.77
N ILE A 126 16.36 -5.51 -7.41
CA ILE A 126 16.31 -4.84 -6.10
C ILE A 126 14.97 -4.10 -5.96
N GLU A 127 14.54 -3.37 -6.99
CA GLU A 127 13.25 -2.68 -7.03
C GLU A 127 12.09 -3.64 -6.73
N GLU A 128 12.09 -4.83 -7.35
CA GLU A 128 11.02 -5.79 -7.13
C GLU A 128 11.07 -6.46 -5.76
N LEU A 129 12.27 -6.72 -5.21
CA LEU A 129 12.39 -7.21 -3.84
C LEU A 129 11.90 -6.17 -2.82
N LEU A 130 12.19 -4.89 -3.04
CA LEU A 130 11.68 -3.79 -2.21
C LEU A 130 10.15 -3.70 -2.30
N ARG A 131 9.57 -3.81 -3.51
CA ARG A 131 8.10 -3.83 -3.70
C ARG A 131 7.45 -5.04 -3.02
N ILE A 132 8.03 -6.22 -3.12
CA ILE A 132 7.53 -7.43 -2.43
C ILE A 132 7.60 -7.27 -0.92
N ALA A 133 8.74 -6.82 -0.39
CA ALA A 133 8.89 -6.58 1.05
C ALA A 133 7.87 -5.54 1.55
N GLY A 134 7.74 -4.43 0.83
CA GLY A 134 6.78 -3.37 1.14
C GLY A 134 5.33 -3.85 1.14
N THR A 135 4.90 -4.54 0.08
CA THR A 135 3.53 -5.10 -0.03
C THR A 135 3.28 -6.24 0.95
N GLY A 136 4.29 -7.05 1.29
CA GLY A 136 4.20 -8.08 2.32
C GLY A 136 3.96 -7.49 3.71
N LEU A 137 4.70 -6.46 4.08
CA LEU A 137 4.49 -5.74 5.35
C LEU A 137 3.15 -5.00 5.36
N TRP A 138 2.70 -4.46 4.23
CA TRP A 138 1.38 -3.85 4.06
C TRP A 138 0.27 -4.88 4.37
N MET A 139 0.37 -6.07 3.79
CA MET A 139 -0.56 -7.17 4.04
C MET A 139 -0.55 -7.60 5.51
N LEU A 140 0.63 -7.81 6.10
CA LEU A 140 0.77 -8.18 7.52
C LEU A 140 0.17 -7.12 8.44
N TYR A 141 0.29 -5.83 8.09
CA TYR A 141 -0.33 -4.74 8.82
C TYR A 141 -1.86 -4.85 8.84
N TYR A 142 -2.50 -5.02 7.68
CA TYR A 142 -3.96 -5.14 7.62
C TYR A 142 -4.47 -6.47 8.16
N PHE A 143 -3.70 -7.55 8.06
CA PHE A 143 -4.00 -8.81 8.72
C PHE A 143 -4.07 -8.62 10.24
N ASN A 144 -3.03 -8.02 10.83
CA ASN A 144 -2.98 -7.70 12.26
C ASN A 144 -4.11 -6.74 12.69
N TYR A 145 -4.39 -5.72 11.88
CA TYR A 145 -5.49 -4.79 12.15
C TYR A 145 -6.84 -5.51 12.13
N THR A 146 -7.06 -6.40 11.16
CA THR A 146 -8.27 -7.21 11.04
C THR A 146 -8.46 -8.13 12.25
N ILE A 147 -7.39 -8.73 12.77
CA ILE A 147 -7.45 -9.52 14.01
C ILE A 147 -7.82 -8.62 15.20
N LYS A 148 -7.14 -7.48 15.41
CA LYS A 148 -7.45 -6.55 16.51
C LYS A 148 -8.89 -6.05 16.48
N LEU A 149 -9.43 -5.79 15.29
CA LEU A 149 -10.84 -5.43 15.11
C LEU A 149 -11.81 -6.53 15.60
N ARG A 150 -11.42 -7.81 15.57
CA ARG A 150 -12.24 -8.92 16.10
C ARG A 150 -12.33 -8.85 17.63
N ASN A 151 -11.22 -8.54 18.28
CA ASN A 151 -11.15 -8.49 19.75
C ASN A 151 -11.96 -7.34 20.35
N PHE A 152 -12.18 -6.24 19.62
CA PHE A 152 -13.11 -5.18 20.02
C PHE A 152 -14.56 -5.67 20.20
N LYS A 153 -14.98 -6.69 19.44
CA LYS A 153 -16.34 -7.24 19.53
C LYS A 153 -16.58 -7.99 20.86
N ASN A 154 -15.52 -8.51 21.48
CA ASN A 154 -15.63 -9.31 22.71
C ASN A 154 -15.67 -8.45 24.00
N VAL A 155 -15.36 -7.15 23.91
CA VAL A 155 -15.32 -6.25 25.08
C VAL A 155 -16.62 -5.46 25.24
N SER A 156 -17.40 -5.26 24.16
CA SER A 156 -18.67 -4.51 24.22
C SER A 156 -19.88 -5.36 24.65
N ILE A 157 -19.66 -6.55 25.21
CA ILE A 157 -20.69 -7.40 25.82
C ILE A 157 -20.37 -7.45 27.32
N LYS A 158 -20.63 -6.36 28.02
CA LYS A 158 -20.82 -6.31 29.47
C LYS A 158 -21.85 -5.23 29.76
#